data_AF-A0A2T2TU24-F1
#
_entry.id   AF-A0A2T2TU24-F1
#
_cell.length_a   1.000
_cell.length_b   1.000
_cell.length_c   1.000
_cell.angle_alpha   90.00
_cell.angle_beta   90.00
_cell.angle_gamma   90.00
#
_symmetry.space_group_name_H-M   'P 1'
#
loop_
_entity.id
_entity.type
_entity.pdbx_description
1 polymer ?
#
loop_
_entity_poly.entity_id
_entity_poly.type
_entity_poly.pdbx_seq_one_letter_code
_entity_poly.pdbx_strand_id
1 'polypeptide(L)'
;MQNSLTRWVLSAFSVLLLVSLGSAPVLAQSGGSAESSAKTEKLNQLKKSFSRGLKAAKSGNHSQAYNQLEQALQLARDTEQGGAENQIMGYLQKLPKNWGNKAIENKDYEQALTHFDKGVTHAEDDAYMHYGKGLALINLDNTEAGLETLKQAIEVGNRTGNTRVTGLATDRIRDEFLARASKALNVENPSAAQADRALTAIEDMEQYVEPNAKALFYRARALFEKRQYSDAISVAEQALNRHQGSRSDAAKYHFIVAESQMKLGNKNTACQTFQRATFGDYKARAEHYLKNECE
;
A
#
# COMPACT_ATOMS: atom_id res chain seq x y z
N MET A 1 59.85 10.71 47.42
CA MET A 1 60.80 9.65 47.05
C MET A 1 61.03 9.79 45.55
N GLN A 2 62.01 10.62 45.16
CA GLN A 2 63.37 10.23 44.68
C GLN A 2 63.30 9.54 43.29
N ASN A 3 63.71 10.25 42.21
CA ASN A 3 65.00 10.14 41.49
C ASN A 3 65.27 8.73 40.94
N SER A 4 65.71 8.47 39.70
CA SER A 4 66.77 9.10 38.86
C SER A 4 66.70 8.49 37.44
N LEU A 5 66.84 9.23 36.34
CA LEU A 5 68.11 9.53 35.64
C LEU A 5 69.07 8.34 35.36
N THR A 6 69.24 8.09 34.05
CA THR A 6 70.50 7.89 33.27
C THR A 6 71.32 6.58 33.28
N ARG A 7 71.48 6.08 32.04
CA ARG A 7 72.71 5.80 31.25
C ARG A 7 73.50 4.47 31.39
N TRP A 8 73.59 3.82 30.21
CA TRP A 8 74.76 3.25 29.51
C TRP A 8 75.66 2.21 30.19
N VAL A 9 75.74 1.03 29.56
CA VAL A 9 77.02 0.32 29.34
C VAL A 9 77.05 -0.25 27.92
N LEU A 10 78.10 0.13 27.18
CA LEU A 10 78.56 -0.44 25.92
C LEU A 10 79.06 -1.87 26.13
N SER A 11 78.88 -2.76 25.16
CA SER A 11 79.94 -3.70 24.77
C SER A 11 79.75 -4.16 23.33
N ALA A 12 80.79 -3.90 22.54
CA ALA A 12 80.93 -4.29 21.16
C ALA A 12 81.25 -5.78 21.04
N PHE A 13 80.76 -6.41 19.98
CA PHE A 13 81.55 -7.43 19.27
C PHE A 13 81.28 -7.31 17.77
N SER A 14 82.35 -7.06 17.06
CA SER A 14 82.41 -6.95 15.61
C SER A 14 82.55 -8.33 14.95
N VAL A 15 82.29 -8.33 13.65
CA VAL A 15 82.80 -9.24 12.60
C VAL A 15 82.02 -10.56 12.40
N LEU A 16 81.24 -10.69 11.32
CA LEU A 16 81.72 -11.15 10.01
C LEU A 16 80.62 -11.05 8.94
N LEU A 17 80.98 -10.45 7.80
CA LEU A 17 80.34 -10.68 6.52
C LEU A 17 80.34 -12.18 6.19
N LEU A 18 79.24 -12.67 5.63
CA LEU A 18 79.28 -13.53 4.44
C LEU A 18 77.97 -13.32 3.66
N VAL A 19 78.08 -12.59 2.57
CA VAL A 19 77.10 -12.56 1.49
C VAL A 19 77.07 -13.97 0.91
N SER A 20 75.95 -14.67 1.08
CA SER A 20 75.59 -15.78 0.20
C SER A 20 74.33 -15.39 -0.56
N LEU A 21 74.53 -15.11 -1.85
CA LEU A 21 73.49 -15.02 -2.87
C LEU A 21 72.70 -16.34 -2.88
N GLY A 22 71.54 -16.34 -2.22
CA GLY A 22 70.49 -17.31 -2.42
C GLY A 22 69.36 -16.63 -3.18
N SER A 23 69.28 -16.84 -4.48
CA SER A 23 68.16 -16.47 -5.33
C SER A 23 66.93 -17.30 -4.95
N ALA A 24 66.26 -16.91 -3.86
CA ALA A 24 64.89 -17.29 -3.63
C ALA A 24 64.00 -16.31 -4.41
N PRO A 25 63.04 -16.78 -5.24
CA PRO A 25 62.08 -15.89 -5.83
C PRO A 25 61.25 -15.28 -4.71
N VAL A 26 61.29 -13.95 -4.59
CA VAL A 26 60.32 -13.18 -3.83
C VAL A 26 58.95 -13.46 -4.45
N LEU A 27 58.20 -14.40 -3.88
CA LEU A 27 56.79 -14.58 -4.17
C LEU A 27 56.04 -13.38 -3.58
N ALA A 28 55.92 -12.35 -4.42
CA ALA A 28 54.75 -11.49 -4.59
C ALA A 28 53.94 -11.18 -3.31
N GLN A 29 54.38 -10.16 -2.58
CA GLN A 29 53.49 -9.30 -1.78
C GLN A 29 52.75 -8.27 -2.67
N SER A 30 52.50 -8.58 -3.94
CA SER A 30 51.89 -7.68 -4.93
C SER A 30 50.36 -7.68 -4.93
N GLY A 31 49.71 -8.60 -4.20
CA GLY A 31 48.26 -8.66 -4.10
C GLY A 31 47.66 -7.48 -3.33
N GLY A 32 48.25 -7.12 -2.18
CA GLY A 32 47.68 -6.11 -1.28
C GLY A 32 47.72 -4.67 -1.81
N SER A 33 48.72 -4.30 -2.61
CA SER A 33 48.81 -2.94 -3.17
C SER A 33 47.86 -2.72 -4.35
N ALA A 34 47.73 -3.71 -5.23
CA ALA A 34 46.78 -3.67 -6.35
C ALA A 34 45.33 -3.71 -5.85
N GLU A 35 45.03 -4.59 -4.90
CA GLU A 35 43.72 -4.73 -4.26
C GLU A 35 43.33 -3.46 -3.47
N SER A 36 44.27 -2.85 -2.74
CA SER A 36 44.07 -1.56 -2.09
C SER A 36 43.78 -0.45 -3.09
N SER A 37 44.49 -0.40 -4.22
CA SER A 37 44.28 0.64 -5.24
C SER A 37 42.91 0.51 -5.93
N ALA A 38 42.48 -0.73 -6.21
CA ALA A 38 41.17 -1.02 -6.77
C ALA A 38 40.03 -0.65 -5.81
N LYS A 39 40.20 -0.93 -4.50
CA LYS A 39 39.24 -0.53 -3.47
C LYS A 39 39.12 0.99 -3.37
N THR A 40 40.24 1.72 -3.41
CA THR A 40 40.23 3.20 -3.41
C THR A 40 39.50 3.76 -4.63
N GLU A 41 39.70 3.18 -5.81
CA GLU A 41 39.00 3.61 -7.02
C GLU A 41 37.48 3.36 -6.93
N LYS A 42 37.05 2.17 -6.47
CA LYS A 42 35.62 1.89 -6.23
C LYS A 42 34.99 2.86 -5.22
N LEU A 43 35.71 3.22 -4.15
CA LEU A 43 35.24 4.21 -3.17
C LEU A 43 35.09 5.62 -3.79
N ASN A 44 35.99 6.00 -4.69
CA ASN A 44 35.87 7.26 -5.43
C ASN A 44 34.69 7.23 -6.40
N GLN A 45 34.45 6.11 -7.08
CA GLN A 45 33.31 5.92 -7.96
C GLN A 45 31.99 5.95 -7.18
N LEU A 46 31.93 5.31 -6.02
CA LEU A 46 30.77 5.35 -5.11
C LEU A 46 30.37 6.79 -4.80
N LYS A 47 31.32 7.62 -4.34
CA LYS A 47 31.06 9.03 -4.02
C LYS A 47 30.53 9.81 -5.22
N LYS A 48 31.11 9.58 -6.40
CA LYS A 48 30.72 10.23 -7.65
C LYS A 48 29.30 9.81 -8.08
N SER A 49 29.02 8.52 -8.12
CA SER A 49 27.71 7.99 -8.52
C SER A 49 26.63 8.44 -7.54
N PHE A 50 26.89 8.38 -6.24
CA PHE A 50 25.93 8.85 -5.24
C PHE A 50 25.61 10.35 -5.41
N SER A 51 26.64 11.19 -5.54
CA SER A 51 26.46 12.64 -5.77
C SER A 51 25.68 12.94 -7.07
N ARG A 52 25.99 12.23 -8.17
CA ARG A 52 25.27 12.36 -9.44
C ARG A 52 23.81 11.92 -9.32
N GLY A 53 23.55 10.83 -8.59
CA GLY A 53 22.19 10.34 -8.34
C GLY A 53 21.35 11.37 -7.59
N LEU A 54 21.88 11.95 -6.52
CA LEU A 54 21.19 13.00 -5.77
C LEU A 54 20.96 14.27 -6.60
N LYS A 55 21.94 14.68 -7.42
CA LYS A 55 21.78 15.81 -8.34
C LYS A 55 20.68 15.54 -9.36
N ALA A 56 20.67 14.35 -9.98
CA ALA A 56 19.65 13.95 -10.94
C ALA A 56 18.26 13.92 -10.30
N ALA A 57 18.14 13.37 -9.08
CA ALA A 57 16.90 13.35 -8.32
C ALA A 57 16.35 14.77 -8.08
N LYS A 58 17.22 15.71 -7.68
CA LYS A 58 16.84 17.12 -7.48
C LYS A 58 16.40 17.81 -8.77
N SER A 59 16.96 17.41 -9.91
CA SER A 59 16.62 17.94 -11.23
C SER A 59 15.42 17.26 -11.88
N GLY A 60 14.77 16.30 -11.21
CA GLY A 60 13.64 15.54 -11.77
C GLY A 60 14.03 14.52 -12.84
N ASN A 61 15.32 14.24 -13.03
CA ASN A 61 15.77 13.19 -13.95
C ASN A 61 15.72 11.83 -13.24
N HIS A 62 14.53 11.25 -13.15
CA HIS A 62 14.27 10.02 -12.38
C HIS A 62 15.11 8.83 -12.87
N SER A 63 15.21 8.62 -14.19
CA SER A 63 15.97 7.51 -14.77
C SER A 63 17.45 7.60 -14.40
N GLN A 64 18.07 8.77 -14.58
CA GLN A 64 19.47 8.97 -14.20
C GLN A 64 19.66 8.83 -12.68
N ALA A 65 18.71 9.31 -11.88
CA ALA A 65 18.77 9.17 -10.43
C ALA A 65 18.79 7.70 -10.00
N TYR A 66 17.85 6.87 -10.50
CA TYR A 66 17.84 5.44 -10.21
C TYR A 66 19.14 4.76 -10.63
N ASN A 67 19.57 4.93 -11.89
CA ASN A 67 20.79 4.30 -12.40
C ASN A 67 22.02 4.63 -11.54
N GLN A 68 22.18 5.89 -11.14
CA GLN A 68 23.34 6.33 -10.36
C GLN A 68 23.25 5.89 -8.89
N LEU A 69 22.06 5.86 -8.29
CA LEU A 69 21.85 5.39 -6.91
C LEU A 69 22.00 3.86 -6.81
N GLU A 70 21.46 3.10 -7.76
CA GLU A 70 21.63 1.64 -7.84
C GLU A 70 23.10 1.27 -8.06
N GLN A 71 23.82 1.99 -8.93
CA GLN A 71 25.26 1.81 -9.09
C GLN A 71 26.03 2.12 -7.79
N ALA A 72 25.68 3.22 -7.11
CA ALA A 72 26.30 3.58 -5.84
C ALA A 72 26.03 2.52 -4.76
N LEU A 73 24.82 1.95 -4.73
CA LEU A 73 24.46 0.86 -3.82
C LEU A 73 25.34 -0.37 -4.06
N GLN A 74 25.51 -0.78 -5.31
CA GLN A 74 26.37 -1.91 -5.65
C GLN A 74 27.82 -1.66 -5.22
N LEU A 75 28.35 -0.47 -5.51
CA LEU A 75 29.70 -0.10 -5.08
C LEU A 75 29.84 -0.07 -3.55
N ALA A 76 28.79 0.29 -2.82
CA ALA A 76 28.79 0.30 -1.35
C ALA A 76 28.93 -1.12 -0.80
N ARG A 77 28.17 -2.06 -1.36
CA ARG A 77 28.23 -3.49 -1.03
C ARG A 77 29.59 -4.09 -1.37
N ASP A 78 30.07 -3.84 -2.58
CA ASP A 78 31.37 -4.30 -3.08
C ASP A 78 32.56 -3.82 -2.23
N THR A 79 32.40 -2.69 -1.51
CA THR A 79 33.45 -2.09 -0.68
C THR A 79 33.15 -2.15 0.82
N GLU A 80 32.11 -2.91 1.20
CA GLU A 80 31.66 -3.14 2.58
C GLU A 80 31.34 -1.85 3.35
N GLN A 81 30.83 -0.84 2.66
CA GLN A 81 30.48 0.46 3.23
C GLN A 81 29.04 0.46 3.75
N GLY A 82 28.78 -0.26 4.83
CA GLY A 82 27.42 -0.44 5.37
C GLY A 82 26.69 0.87 5.69
N GLY A 83 27.40 1.89 6.16
CA GLY A 83 26.81 3.23 6.39
C GLY A 83 26.31 3.89 5.09
N ALA A 84 27.10 3.80 4.01
CA ALA A 84 26.72 4.33 2.71
C ALA A 84 25.59 3.51 2.08
N GLU A 85 25.64 2.18 2.19
CA GLU A 85 24.57 1.29 1.76
C GLU A 85 23.23 1.67 2.40
N ASN A 86 23.19 1.78 3.74
CA ASN A 86 21.98 2.17 4.47
C ASN A 86 21.45 3.53 4.04
N GLN A 87 22.34 4.50 3.83
CA GLN A 87 21.97 5.84 3.36
C GLN A 87 21.34 5.77 1.95
N ILE A 88 21.97 5.05 1.02
CA ILE A 88 21.51 4.94 -0.37
C ILE A 88 20.17 4.19 -0.44
N MET A 89 20.04 3.10 0.30
CA MET A 89 18.77 2.37 0.44
C MET A 89 17.66 3.30 0.94
N GLY A 90 17.94 4.16 1.93
CA GLY A 90 16.97 5.15 2.40
C GLY A 90 16.47 6.10 1.30
N TYR A 91 17.32 6.47 0.33
CA TYR A 91 16.88 7.24 -0.84
C TYR A 91 16.07 6.38 -1.83
N LEU A 92 16.54 5.16 -2.13
CA LEU A 92 15.87 4.24 -3.05
C LEU A 92 14.49 3.78 -2.55
N GLN A 93 14.23 3.87 -1.24
CA GLN A 93 12.90 3.62 -0.67
C GLN A 93 12.01 4.87 -0.65
N LYS A 94 12.58 6.04 -0.35
CA LYS A 94 11.81 7.30 -0.23
C LYS A 94 11.46 7.97 -1.56
N LEU A 95 12.38 7.97 -2.52
CA LEU A 95 12.18 8.65 -3.80
C LEU A 95 11.02 8.06 -4.62
N PRO A 96 10.92 6.72 -4.81
CA PRO A 96 9.81 6.16 -5.56
C PRO A 96 8.45 6.47 -4.95
N LYS A 97 8.32 6.46 -3.62
CA LYS A 97 7.08 6.88 -2.93
C LYS A 97 6.66 8.30 -3.33
N ASN A 98 7.60 9.24 -3.24
CA ASN A 98 7.32 10.65 -3.49
C ASN A 98 7.02 10.90 -4.98
N TRP A 99 7.81 10.32 -5.88
CA TRP A 99 7.61 10.47 -7.32
C TRP A 99 6.35 9.74 -7.80
N GLY A 100 6.08 8.54 -7.29
CA GLY A 100 4.85 7.80 -7.57
C GLY A 100 3.61 8.58 -7.14
N ASN A 101 3.60 9.11 -5.91
CA ASN A 101 2.51 9.97 -5.45
C ASN A 101 2.36 11.22 -6.32
N LYS A 102 3.47 11.86 -6.71
CA LYS A 102 3.41 13.03 -7.57
C LYS A 102 2.84 12.70 -8.96
N ALA A 103 3.17 11.53 -9.49
CA ALA A 103 2.64 11.03 -10.74
C ALA A 103 1.13 10.72 -10.63
N ILE A 104 0.66 10.11 -9.53
CA ILE A 104 -0.77 9.95 -9.23
C ILE A 104 -1.49 11.31 -9.21
N GLU A 105 -0.96 12.31 -8.52
CA GLU A 105 -1.54 13.67 -8.48
C GLU A 105 -1.66 14.28 -9.88
N ASN A 106 -0.66 14.05 -10.72
CA ASN A 106 -0.61 14.51 -12.10
C ASN A 106 -1.44 13.63 -13.06
N LYS A 107 -2.06 12.55 -12.57
CA LYS A 107 -2.76 11.53 -13.36
C LYS A 107 -1.89 10.82 -14.41
N ASP A 108 -0.58 10.78 -14.18
CA ASP A 108 0.38 10.03 -14.97
C ASP A 108 0.55 8.65 -14.32
N TYR A 109 -0.39 7.76 -14.61
CA TYR A 109 -0.50 6.48 -13.90
C TYR A 109 0.57 5.48 -14.35
N GLU A 110 1.05 5.57 -15.58
CA GLU A 110 2.16 4.77 -16.09
C GLU A 110 3.47 5.11 -15.38
N GLN A 111 3.78 6.41 -15.19
CA GLN A 111 4.93 6.79 -14.37
C GLN A 111 4.73 6.41 -12.90
N ALA A 112 3.52 6.58 -12.36
CA ALA A 112 3.22 6.18 -11.00
C ALA A 112 3.51 4.69 -10.77
N LEU A 113 3.02 3.83 -11.68
CA LEU A 113 3.27 2.39 -11.66
C LEU A 113 4.78 2.09 -11.70
N THR A 114 5.51 2.72 -12.62
CA THR A 114 6.97 2.57 -12.74
C THR A 114 7.68 2.91 -11.43
N HIS A 115 7.29 4.00 -10.78
CA HIS A 115 7.86 4.41 -9.50
C HIS A 115 7.51 3.42 -8.38
N PHE A 116 6.25 3.01 -8.25
CA PHE A 116 5.89 2.05 -7.20
C PHE A 116 6.53 0.68 -7.41
N ASP A 117 6.72 0.21 -8.64
CA ASP A 117 7.48 -1.02 -8.93
C ASP A 117 8.95 -0.93 -8.48
N LYS A 118 9.60 0.21 -8.74
CA LYS A 118 10.94 0.49 -8.19
C LYS A 118 10.94 0.56 -6.66
N GLY A 119 9.87 1.10 -6.07
CA GLY A 119 9.68 1.13 -4.62
C GLY A 119 9.58 -0.27 -4.01
N VAL A 120 8.72 -1.13 -4.56
CA VAL A 120 8.55 -2.52 -4.10
C VAL A 120 9.87 -3.29 -4.16
N THR A 121 10.70 -3.06 -5.17
CA THR A 121 12.02 -3.70 -5.31
C THR A 121 12.96 -3.46 -4.11
N HIS A 122 12.83 -2.31 -3.44
CA HIS A 122 13.71 -1.92 -2.33
C HIS A 122 13.01 -1.81 -0.96
N ALA A 123 11.67 -1.86 -0.96
CA ALA A 123 10.81 -1.73 0.21
C ALA A 123 9.60 -2.66 0.08
N GLU A 124 9.84 -3.96 -0.13
CA GLU A 124 8.76 -4.96 -0.26
C GLU A 124 7.84 -5.02 0.98
N ASP A 125 8.39 -4.67 2.15
CA ASP A 125 7.68 -4.58 3.42
C ASP A 125 7.01 -3.22 3.66
N ASP A 126 7.16 -2.23 2.78
CA ASP A 126 6.36 -1.01 2.86
C ASP A 126 5.01 -1.24 2.17
N ALA A 127 3.98 -1.52 2.97
CA ALA A 127 2.60 -1.68 2.53
C ALA A 127 2.12 -0.53 1.62
N TYR A 128 2.65 0.68 1.80
CA TYR A 128 2.28 1.83 0.98
C TYR A 128 2.73 1.70 -0.47
N MET A 129 3.86 1.02 -0.75
CA MET A 129 4.33 0.81 -2.12
C MET A 129 3.32 -0.02 -2.92
N HIS A 130 2.82 -1.09 -2.30
CA HIS A 130 1.76 -1.92 -2.87
C HIS A 130 0.44 -1.15 -3.01
N TYR A 131 0.05 -0.37 -2.00
CA TYR A 131 -1.14 0.48 -2.10
C TYR A 131 -1.08 1.45 -3.29
N GLY A 132 0.03 2.20 -3.41
CA GLY A 132 0.23 3.14 -4.52
C GLY A 132 0.24 2.45 -5.89
N LYS A 133 0.89 1.28 -5.99
CA LYS A 133 0.88 0.44 -7.20
C LYS A 133 -0.53 0.01 -7.58
N GLY A 134 -1.31 -0.48 -6.61
CA GLY A 134 -2.70 -0.88 -6.81
C GLY A 134 -3.57 0.28 -7.30
N LEU A 135 -3.38 1.49 -6.75
CA LEU A 135 -4.06 2.69 -7.24
C LEU A 135 -3.71 3.02 -8.70
N ALA A 136 -2.43 2.95 -9.07
CA ALA A 136 -1.98 3.20 -10.44
C ALA A 136 -2.62 2.19 -11.42
N LEU A 137 -2.61 0.90 -11.08
CA LEU A 137 -3.18 -0.17 -11.90
C LEU A 137 -4.69 0.00 -12.13
N ILE A 138 -5.47 0.33 -11.09
CA ILE A 138 -6.91 0.55 -11.26
C ILE A 138 -7.18 1.75 -12.19
N ASN A 139 -6.39 2.82 -12.09
CA ASN A 139 -6.58 4.00 -12.96
C ASN A 139 -6.09 3.78 -14.40
N LEU A 140 -5.32 2.71 -14.65
CA LEU A 140 -4.92 2.24 -15.98
C LEU A 140 -5.90 1.20 -16.56
N ASP A 141 -7.10 1.10 -16.00
CA ASP A 141 -8.11 0.08 -16.34
C ASP A 141 -7.64 -1.37 -16.18
N ASN A 142 -6.56 -1.60 -15.43
CA ASN A 142 -6.10 -2.92 -15.02
C ASN A 142 -6.62 -3.24 -13.61
N THR A 143 -7.94 -3.22 -13.48
CA THR A 143 -8.63 -3.26 -12.18
C THR A 143 -8.31 -4.53 -11.40
N GLU A 144 -8.27 -5.68 -12.05
CA GLU A 144 -8.11 -6.97 -11.36
C GLU A 144 -6.69 -7.14 -10.81
N ALA A 145 -5.66 -6.77 -11.57
CA ALA A 145 -4.30 -6.72 -11.02
C ALA A 145 -4.18 -5.67 -9.91
N GLY A 146 -4.90 -4.55 -10.03
CA GLY A 146 -4.97 -3.52 -9.01
C GLY A 146 -5.59 -3.99 -7.70
N LEU A 147 -6.71 -4.72 -7.77
CA LEU A 147 -7.37 -5.33 -6.61
C LEU A 147 -6.46 -6.33 -5.90
N GLU A 148 -5.78 -7.20 -6.65
CA GLU A 148 -4.81 -8.14 -6.05
C GLU A 148 -3.62 -7.42 -5.42
N THR A 149 -3.15 -6.33 -6.04
CA THR A 149 -2.06 -5.53 -5.47
C THR A 149 -2.53 -4.80 -4.19
N LEU A 150 -3.78 -4.35 -4.12
CA LEU A 150 -4.35 -3.77 -2.89
C LEU A 150 -4.51 -4.84 -1.79
N LYS A 151 -4.84 -6.08 -2.13
CA LYS A 151 -4.85 -7.20 -1.18
C LYS A 151 -3.45 -7.47 -0.63
N GLN A 152 -2.41 -7.44 -1.47
CA GLN A 152 -1.02 -7.50 -1.01
C GLN A 152 -0.68 -6.35 -0.04
N ALA A 153 -1.18 -5.13 -0.30
CA ALA A 153 -1.00 -4.00 0.61
C ALA A 153 -1.65 -4.26 2.00
N ILE A 154 -2.81 -4.93 2.05
CA ILE A 154 -3.46 -5.36 3.29
C ILE A 154 -2.62 -6.42 4.00
N GLU A 155 -2.12 -7.43 3.30
CA GLU A 155 -1.30 -8.51 3.86
C GLU A 155 0.01 -7.97 4.47
N VAL A 156 0.74 -7.13 3.72
CA VAL A 156 1.96 -6.46 4.20
C VAL A 156 1.63 -5.52 5.35
N GLY A 157 0.53 -4.77 5.25
CA GLY A 157 0.08 -3.85 6.29
C GLY A 157 -0.21 -4.55 7.62
N ASN A 158 -0.93 -5.68 7.58
CA ASN A 158 -1.19 -6.50 8.76
C ASN A 158 0.09 -7.08 9.35
N ARG A 159 0.99 -7.61 8.51
CA ARG A 159 2.27 -8.19 8.94
C ARG A 159 3.20 -7.16 9.59
N THR A 160 3.17 -5.92 9.11
CA THR A 160 4.05 -4.83 9.59
C THR A 160 3.39 -3.90 10.62
N GLY A 161 2.11 -4.12 10.95
CA GLY A 161 1.35 -3.26 11.86
C GLY A 161 0.94 -1.91 11.26
N ASN A 162 1.01 -1.73 9.94
CA ASN A 162 0.55 -0.53 9.24
C ASN A 162 -0.97 -0.56 9.03
N THR A 163 -1.71 -0.34 10.11
CA THR A 163 -3.18 -0.33 10.13
C THR A 163 -3.78 0.77 9.25
N ARG A 164 -3.08 1.90 9.10
CA ARG A 164 -3.53 3.01 8.24
C ARG A 164 -3.61 2.58 6.77
N VAL A 165 -2.55 2.00 6.22
CA VAL A 165 -2.56 1.55 4.81
C VAL A 165 -3.51 0.38 4.61
N THR A 166 -3.58 -0.52 5.60
CA THR A 166 -4.56 -1.62 5.61
C THR A 166 -5.99 -1.09 5.44
N GLY A 167 -6.37 -0.08 6.23
CA GLY A 167 -7.68 0.56 6.11
C GLY A 167 -7.92 1.23 4.76
N LEU A 168 -6.94 1.99 4.25
CA LEU A 168 -7.04 2.65 2.94
C LEU A 168 -7.21 1.66 1.79
N ALA A 169 -6.43 0.58 1.78
CA ALA A 169 -6.54 -0.47 0.76
C ALA A 169 -7.89 -1.20 0.86
N THR A 170 -8.33 -1.50 2.09
CA THR A 170 -9.63 -2.13 2.34
C THR A 170 -10.78 -1.28 1.81
N ASP A 171 -10.77 0.02 2.13
CA ASP A 171 -11.82 0.94 1.70
C ASP A 171 -11.80 1.15 0.19
N ARG A 172 -10.63 1.23 -0.44
CA ARG A 172 -10.54 1.32 -1.90
C ARG A 172 -11.10 0.09 -2.61
N ILE A 173 -10.81 -1.12 -2.12
CA ILE A 173 -11.39 -2.36 -2.65
C ILE A 173 -12.92 -2.31 -2.51
N ARG A 174 -13.42 -1.94 -1.33
CA ARG A 174 -14.87 -1.81 -1.12
C ARG A 174 -15.49 -0.80 -2.08
N ASP A 175 -14.90 0.37 -2.26
CA ASP A 175 -15.43 1.41 -3.13
C ASP A 175 -15.56 0.95 -4.59
N GLU A 176 -14.62 0.15 -5.08
CA GLU A 176 -14.67 -0.46 -6.42
C GLU A 176 -15.92 -1.35 -6.58
N PHE A 177 -16.12 -2.29 -5.66
CA PHE A 177 -17.27 -3.20 -5.72
C PHE A 177 -18.61 -2.51 -5.41
N LEU A 178 -18.61 -1.54 -4.50
CA LEU A 178 -19.78 -0.71 -4.21
C LEU A 178 -20.18 0.12 -5.43
N ALA A 179 -19.24 0.63 -6.23
CA ALA A 179 -19.53 1.32 -7.48
C ALA A 179 -20.20 0.38 -8.49
N ARG A 180 -19.72 -0.87 -8.62
CA ARG A 180 -20.34 -1.91 -9.48
C ARG A 180 -21.77 -2.23 -9.04
N ALA A 181 -21.98 -2.47 -7.75
CA ALA A 181 -23.30 -2.76 -7.18
C ALA A 181 -24.26 -1.57 -7.30
N SER A 182 -23.78 -0.36 -7.02
CA SER A 182 -24.53 0.88 -7.17
C SER A 182 -24.98 1.08 -8.61
N LYS A 183 -24.05 0.95 -9.57
CA LYS A 183 -24.33 1.09 -11.00
C LYS A 183 -25.41 0.10 -11.47
N ALA A 184 -25.35 -1.14 -11.00
CA ALA A 184 -26.34 -2.15 -11.36
C ALA A 184 -27.76 -1.78 -10.87
N LEU A 185 -27.87 -1.19 -9.68
CA LEU A 185 -29.15 -0.82 -9.06
C LEU A 185 -29.55 0.64 -9.29
N ASN A 186 -28.78 1.44 -10.02
CA ASN A 186 -29.09 2.87 -10.24
C ASN A 186 -30.10 3.09 -11.37
N VAL A 187 -31.25 2.41 -11.27
CA VAL A 187 -32.42 2.57 -12.13
C VAL A 187 -33.68 2.54 -11.25
N GLU A 188 -34.78 3.10 -11.73
CA GLU A 188 -36.02 3.24 -10.94
C GLU A 188 -36.59 1.88 -10.51
N ASN A 189 -36.64 0.90 -11.42
CA ASN A 189 -37.13 -0.45 -11.17
C ASN A 189 -36.09 -1.47 -11.66
N PRO A 190 -35.09 -1.84 -10.83
CA PRO A 190 -34.08 -2.81 -11.22
C PRO A 190 -34.68 -4.17 -11.57
N SER A 191 -34.28 -4.73 -12.70
CA SER A 191 -34.63 -6.11 -13.06
C SER A 191 -33.95 -7.13 -12.14
N ALA A 192 -34.46 -8.36 -12.10
CA ALA A 192 -33.81 -9.47 -11.39
C ALA A 192 -32.34 -9.64 -11.82
N ALA A 193 -32.05 -9.51 -13.12
CA ALA A 193 -30.69 -9.59 -13.65
C ALA A 193 -29.78 -8.45 -13.15
N GLN A 194 -30.31 -7.25 -12.92
CA GLN A 194 -29.56 -6.15 -12.32
C GLN A 194 -29.32 -6.38 -10.82
N ALA A 195 -30.31 -6.93 -10.12
CA ALA A 195 -30.14 -7.34 -8.73
C ALA A 195 -29.08 -8.43 -8.59
N ASP A 196 -29.05 -9.42 -9.50
CA ASP A 196 -28.02 -10.46 -9.53
C ASP A 196 -26.62 -9.87 -9.73
N ARG A 197 -26.45 -8.92 -10.66
CA ARG A 197 -25.16 -8.24 -10.85
C ARG A 197 -24.69 -7.50 -9.59
N ALA A 198 -25.60 -6.91 -8.83
CA ALA A 198 -25.26 -6.26 -7.58
C ALA A 198 -24.85 -7.26 -6.50
N LEU A 199 -25.55 -8.41 -6.40
CA LEU A 199 -25.16 -9.49 -5.49
C LEU A 199 -23.79 -10.05 -5.83
N THR A 200 -23.54 -10.37 -7.11
CA THR A 200 -22.24 -10.86 -7.58
C THR A 200 -21.11 -9.87 -7.26
N ALA A 201 -21.34 -8.56 -7.44
CA ALA A 201 -20.33 -7.57 -7.06
C ALA A 201 -20.00 -7.59 -5.56
N ILE A 202 -20.98 -7.84 -4.68
CA ILE A 202 -20.73 -7.97 -3.24
C ILE A 202 -20.06 -9.33 -2.91
N GLU A 203 -20.44 -10.40 -3.59
CA GLU A 203 -19.81 -11.74 -3.43
C GLU A 203 -18.34 -11.73 -3.89
N ASP A 204 -18.03 -11.09 -5.01
CA ASP A 204 -16.66 -10.95 -5.50
C ASP A 204 -15.81 -10.12 -4.53
N MET A 205 -16.38 -9.08 -3.91
CA MET A 205 -15.71 -8.29 -2.89
C MET A 205 -15.28 -9.13 -1.68
N GLU A 206 -16.10 -10.10 -1.27
CA GLU A 206 -15.83 -10.98 -0.12
C GLU A 206 -14.58 -11.85 -0.33
N GLN A 207 -14.09 -12.01 -1.57
CA GLN A 207 -12.82 -12.67 -1.86
C GLN A 207 -11.59 -11.84 -1.42
N TYR A 208 -11.78 -10.55 -1.20
CA TYR A 208 -10.74 -9.59 -0.85
C TYR A 208 -10.92 -9.03 0.56
N VAL A 209 -12.13 -8.60 0.89
CA VAL A 209 -12.42 -7.84 2.12
C VAL A 209 -13.84 -8.08 2.63
N GLU A 210 -13.99 -8.04 3.96
CA GLU A 210 -15.29 -8.15 4.61
C GLU A 210 -16.24 -7.00 4.25
N PRO A 211 -17.55 -7.27 4.09
CA PRO A 211 -18.54 -6.25 3.80
C PRO A 211 -18.74 -5.29 4.98
N ASN A 212 -18.77 -4.00 4.65
CA ASN A 212 -19.20 -2.96 5.59
C ASN A 212 -20.72 -2.73 5.47
N ALA A 213 -21.27 -1.86 6.32
CA ALA A 213 -22.71 -1.56 6.31
C ALA A 213 -23.22 -1.07 4.92
N LYS A 214 -22.40 -0.34 4.14
CA LYS A 214 -22.79 0.10 2.79
C LYS A 214 -22.94 -1.08 1.82
N ALA A 215 -22.03 -2.05 1.86
CA ALA A 215 -22.12 -3.27 1.05
C ALA A 215 -23.37 -4.09 1.40
N LEU A 216 -23.63 -4.25 2.70
CA LEU A 216 -24.82 -4.92 3.20
C LEU A 216 -26.12 -4.21 2.75
N PHE A 217 -26.13 -2.88 2.65
CA PHE A 217 -27.26 -2.16 2.08
C PHE A 217 -27.53 -2.53 0.61
N TYR A 218 -26.50 -2.57 -0.24
CA TYR A 218 -26.70 -2.96 -1.64
C TYR A 218 -27.12 -4.42 -1.77
N ARG A 219 -26.59 -5.32 -0.92
CA ARG A 219 -27.03 -6.71 -0.83
C ARG A 219 -28.51 -6.81 -0.43
N ALA A 220 -28.93 -6.12 0.63
CA ALA A 220 -30.32 -6.10 1.09
C ALA A 220 -31.26 -5.51 0.03
N ARG A 221 -30.86 -4.42 -0.64
CA ARG A 221 -31.62 -3.82 -1.74
C ARG A 221 -31.78 -4.79 -2.91
N ALA A 222 -30.72 -5.46 -3.32
CA ALA A 222 -30.80 -6.46 -4.39
C ALA A 222 -31.74 -7.62 -4.03
N LEU A 223 -31.68 -8.12 -2.79
CA LEU A 223 -32.60 -9.16 -2.29
C LEU A 223 -34.06 -8.68 -2.30
N PHE A 224 -34.31 -7.41 -1.95
CA PHE A 224 -35.63 -6.81 -2.02
C PHE A 224 -36.18 -6.81 -3.46
N GLU A 225 -35.38 -6.41 -4.45
CA GLU A 225 -35.78 -6.43 -5.87
C GLU A 225 -36.08 -7.86 -6.37
N LYS A 226 -35.36 -8.85 -5.82
CA LYS A 226 -35.61 -10.28 -6.06
C LYS A 226 -36.81 -10.84 -5.29
N ARG A 227 -37.53 -10.00 -4.55
CA ARG A 227 -38.68 -10.37 -3.71
C ARG A 227 -38.33 -11.31 -2.55
N GLN A 228 -37.05 -11.40 -2.20
CA GLN A 228 -36.55 -12.15 -1.05
C GLN A 228 -36.63 -11.26 0.21
N TYR A 229 -37.86 -10.89 0.58
CA TYR A 229 -38.09 -9.84 1.58
C TYR A 229 -37.58 -10.19 2.97
N SER A 230 -37.71 -11.45 3.40
CA SER A 230 -37.20 -11.91 4.69
C SER A 230 -35.66 -11.81 4.75
N ASP A 231 -34.98 -12.20 3.68
CA ASP A 231 -33.51 -12.11 3.58
C ASP A 231 -33.06 -10.63 3.52
N ALA A 232 -33.78 -9.80 2.78
CA ALA A 232 -33.53 -8.36 2.71
C ALA A 232 -33.62 -7.68 4.09
N ILE A 233 -34.61 -8.05 4.90
CA ILE A 233 -34.74 -7.57 6.30
C ILE A 233 -33.52 -8.01 7.10
N SER A 234 -33.18 -9.30 7.08
CA SER A 234 -32.05 -9.83 7.87
C SER A 234 -30.73 -9.13 7.52
N VAL A 235 -30.44 -8.95 6.23
CA VAL A 235 -29.21 -8.29 5.78
C VAL A 235 -29.21 -6.79 6.11
N ALA A 236 -30.35 -6.10 6.00
CA ALA A 236 -30.44 -4.69 6.37
C ALA A 236 -30.29 -4.47 7.90
N GLU A 237 -30.79 -5.39 8.73
CA GLU A 237 -30.56 -5.39 10.18
C GLU A 237 -29.08 -5.64 10.52
N GLN A 238 -28.41 -6.55 9.81
CA GLN A 238 -26.96 -6.70 9.93
C GLN A 238 -26.22 -5.40 9.56
N ALA A 239 -26.68 -4.68 8.52
CA ALA A 239 -26.11 -3.39 8.15
C ALA A 239 -26.28 -2.33 9.25
N LEU A 240 -27.45 -2.29 9.92
CA LEU A 240 -27.71 -1.43 11.06
C LEU A 240 -26.78 -1.74 12.24
N ASN A 241 -26.55 -3.01 12.54
CA ASN A 241 -25.66 -3.44 13.62
C ASN A 241 -24.19 -3.06 13.36
N ARG A 242 -23.77 -2.97 12.09
CA ARG A 242 -22.39 -2.61 11.69
C ARG A 242 -22.19 -1.12 11.43
N HIS A 243 -23.25 -0.34 11.37
CA HIS A 243 -23.18 1.08 11.03
C HIS A 243 -22.72 1.92 12.24
N GLN A 244 -21.90 2.95 11.99
CA GLN A 244 -21.39 3.88 13.01
C GLN A 244 -21.68 5.36 12.69
N GLY A 245 -22.68 5.62 11.85
CA GLY A 245 -23.01 6.96 11.36
C GLY A 245 -24.17 7.63 12.10
N SER A 246 -24.72 8.67 11.49
CA SER A 246 -25.89 9.39 11.97
C SER A 246 -27.20 8.64 11.70
N ARG A 247 -28.30 9.13 12.31
CA ARG A 247 -29.66 8.68 11.96
C ARG A 247 -29.97 8.82 10.47
N SER A 248 -29.42 9.84 9.81
CA SER A 248 -29.56 10.03 8.36
C SER A 248 -28.86 8.92 7.58
N ASP A 249 -27.68 8.47 8.03
CA ASP A 249 -26.97 7.35 7.39
C ASP A 249 -27.69 6.01 7.61
N ALA A 250 -28.34 5.85 8.77
CA ALA A 250 -29.11 4.67 9.13
C ALA A 250 -30.44 4.55 8.36
N ALA A 251 -31.01 5.68 7.95
CA ALA A 251 -32.36 5.77 7.38
C ALA A 251 -32.57 4.83 6.18
N LYS A 252 -31.55 4.67 5.34
CA LYS A 252 -31.60 3.78 4.16
C LYS A 252 -31.80 2.30 4.52
N TYR A 253 -31.24 1.84 5.63
CA TYR A 253 -31.40 0.45 6.08
C TYR A 253 -32.81 0.24 6.63
N HIS A 254 -33.29 1.18 7.46
CA HIS A 254 -34.67 1.16 7.96
C HIS A 254 -35.69 1.21 6.83
N PHE A 255 -35.42 1.98 5.77
CA PHE A 255 -36.30 2.05 4.61
C PHE A 255 -36.46 0.69 3.92
N ILE A 256 -35.35 -0.02 3.65
CA ILE A 256 -35.41 -1.37 3.05
C ILE A 256 -36.15 -2.35 3.97
N VAL A 257 -35.91 -2.30 5.29
CA VAL A 257 -36.65 -3.14 6.26
C VAL A 257 -38.15 -2.84 6.19
N ALA A 258 -38.54 -1.57 6.21
CA ALA A 258 -39.93 -1.15 6.21
C ALA A 258 -40.66 -1.53 4.90
N GLU A 259 -40.04 -1.31 3.74
CA GLU A 259 -40.62 -1.72 2.46
C GLU A 259 -40.77 -3.25 2.38
N SER A 260 -39.77 -4.00 2.85
CA SER A 260 -39.82 -5.46 2.90
C SER A 260 -40.94 -5.95 3.81
N GLN A 261 -41.11 -5.33 5.00
CA GLN A 261 -42.20 -5.63 5.93
C GLN A 261 -43.57 -5.35 5.29
N MET A 262 -43.70 -4.26 4.54
CA MET A 262 -44.93 -3.93 3.84
C MET A 262 -45.27 -4.97 2.76
N LYS A 263 -44.27 -5.41 1.98
CA LYS A 263 -44.45 -6.48 0.98
C LYS A 263 -44.81 -7.84 1.58
N LEU A 264 -44.45 -8.08 2.84
CA LEU A 264 -44.84 -9.27 3.61
C LEU A 264 -46.21 -9.12 4.30
N GLY A 265 -46.89 -7.98 4.17
CA GLY A 265 -48.18 -7.71 4.82
C GLY A 265 -48.09 -7.30 6.29
N ASN A 266 -46.88 -7.09 6.83
CA ASN A 266 -46.64 -6.69 8.22
C ASN A 266 -46.80 -5.16 8.39
N LYS A 267 -47.97 -4.64 8.00
CA LYS A 267 -48.26 -3.21 7.85
C LYS A 267 -47.91 -2.39 9.10
N ASN A 268 -48.41 -2.79 10.27
CA ASN A 268 -48.20 -2.04 11.52
C ASN A 268 -46.71 -1.91 11.88
N THR A 269 -45.95 -3.00 11.75
CA THR A 269 -44.50 -2.99 11.99
C THR A 269 -43.77 -2.15 10.95
N ALA A 270 -44.15 -2.25 9.67
CA ALA A 270 -43.60 -1.44 8.58
C ALA A 270 -43.76 0.06 8.87
N CYS A 271 -44.94 0.49 9.32
CA CYS A 271 -45.22 1.89 9.66
C CYS A 271 -44.32 2.41 10.80
N GLN A 272 -44.12 1.61 11.85
CA GLN A 272 -43.17 1.98 12.93
C GLN A 272 -41.73 2.07 12.42
N THR A 273 -41.33 1.17 11.52
CA THR A 273 -39.99 1.19 10.92
C THR A 273 -39.80 2.40 9.99
N PHE A 274 -40.82 2.77 9.19
CA PHE A 274 -40.76 3.96 8.34
C PHE A 274 -40.53 5.25 9.12
N GLN A 275 -41.07 5.38 10.35
CA GLN A 275 -40.77 6.51 11.24
C GLN A 275 -39.27 6.63 11.55
N ARG A 276 -38.52 5.52 11.55
CA ARG A 276 -37.06 5.52 11.73
C ARG A 276 -36.30 5.86 10.45
N ALA A 277 -36.96 5.83 9.30
CA ALA A 277 -36.42 6.18 7.99
C ALA A 277 -36.70 7.64 7.57
N THR A 278 -37.33 8.47 8.42
CA THR A 278 -37.68 9.88 8.13
C THR A 278 -36.50 10.86 8.25
N PHE A 279 -35.28 10.43 7.90
CA PHE A 279 -34.05 11.23 7.99
C PHE A 279 -33.30 11.22 6.65
N GLY A 280 -32.50 12.26 6.41
CA GLY A 280 -31.65 12.39 5.22
C GLY A 280 -32.41 12.18 3.90
N ASP A 281 -31.74 11.52 2.94
CA ASP A 281 -32.22 11.30 1.57
C ASP A 281 -33.45 10.36 1.46
N TYR A 282 -33.82 9.71 2.57
CA TYR A 282 -34.97 8.81 2.62
C TYR A 282 -36.20 9.44 3.24
N LYS A 283 -36.05 10.64 3.84
CA LYS A 283 -37.13 11.32 4.57
C LYS A 283 -38.42 11.46 3.76
N ALA A 284 -38.34 12.12 2.60
CA ALA A 284 -39.52 12.41 1.79
C ALA A 284 -40.26 11.14 1.34
N ARG A 285 -39.51 10.09 0.99
CA ARG A 285 -40.09 8.80 0.59
C ARG A 285 -40.74 8.07 1.76
N ALA A 286 -40.09 8.06 2.93
CA ALA A 286 -40.64 7.44 4.13
C ALA A 286 -41.92 8.15 4.61
N GLU A 287 -41.92 9.49 4.62
CA GLU A 287 -43.10 10.30 4.97
C GLU A 287 -44.26 10.06 4.00
N HIS A 288 -43.98 9.88 2.70
CA HIS A 288 -45.00 9.51 1.73
C HIS A 288 -45.66 8.17 2.06
N TYR A 289 -44.88 7.13 2.43
CA TYR A 289 -45.46 5.86 2.86
C TYR A 289 -46.28 6.00 4.14
N LEU A 290 -45.80 6.74 5.13
CA LEU A 290 -46.53 6.96 6.38
C LEU A 290 -47.90 7.59 6.14
N LYS A 291 -47.96 8.64 5.31
CA LYS A 291 -49.20 9.35 5.03
C LYS A 291 -50.22 8.54 4.22
N ASN A 292 -49.75 7.77 3.24
CA ASN A 292 -50.66 7.12 2.28
C ASN A 292 -51.00 5.67 2.67
N GLU A 293 -50.11 5.01 3.40
CA GLU A 293 -50.30 3.61 3.77
C GLU A 293 -50.58 3.46 5.26
N CYS A 294 -50.11 4.33 6.16
CA CYS A 294 -50.15 4.09 7.60
C CYS A 294 -51.20 4.90 8.39
N GLU A 295 -51.72 5.97 7.79
CA GLU A 295 -52.85 6.77 8.30
C GLU A 295 -54.19 6.21 7.78
#